data_AF-A0A537R2B9-F1
#
_entry.id   AF-A0A537R2B9-F1
#
_cell.length_a   1.000
_cell.length_b   1.000
_cell.length_c   1.000
_cell.angle_alpha   90.00
_cell.angle_beta   90.00
_cell.angle_gamma   90.00
#
_symmetry.space_group_name_H-M   'P 1'
#
loop_
_entity.id
_entity.type
_entity.pdbx_description
1 polymer ?
#
loop_
_entity_poly.entity_id
_entity_poly.type
_entity_poly.pdbx_seq_one_letter_code
_entity_poly.pdbx_strand_id
1 'polypeptide(L)'
;MHSADYLSAGLLGIVEGLTEFLPVSSTGHLILADSLLGIAGPESKLFDIVIQLGAILAVCWVYRERFTHAALGLTSDPISQRFVANVVIAFLPAAVVGVMAHRIIKEVLFSPWVVAVALIVGGILILI
;
A
#
# COMPACT_ATOMS: atom_id res chain seq x y z
N MET A 1 4.10 -4.49 26.70
CA MET A 1 2.81 -4.34 26.01
C MET A 1 1.80 -3.85 27.01
N HIS A 2 1.65 -2.52 27.10
CA HIS A 2 0.59 -1.90 27.89
C HIS A 2 -0.72 -2.04 27.10
N SER A 3 -1.86 -2.11 27.78
CA SER A 3 -3.19 -2.25 27.15
C SER A 3 -3.52 -1.12 26.15
N ALA A 4 -2.84 0.03 26.25
CA ALA A 4 -2.90 1.14 25.29
C ALA A 4 -2.35 0.77 23.89
N ASP A 5 -1.47 -0.24 23.81
CA ASP A 5 -0.83 -0.66 22.56
C ASP A 5 -1.82 -1.40 21.64
N TYR A 6 -2.76 -2.19 22.19
CA TYR A 6 -3.71 -2.97 21.40
C TYR A 6 -4.84 -2.13 20.78
N LEU A 7 -5.31 -1.12 21.50
CA LEU A 7 -6.32 -0.20 20.97
C LEU A 7 -5.75 0.60 19.80
N SER A 8 -4.53 1.13 19.97
CA SER A 8 -3.81 1.85 18.92
C SER A 8 -3.56 0.95 17.71
N ALA A 9 -3.09 -0.28 17.93
CA ALA A 9 -2.92 -1.27 16.86
C ALA A 9 -4.23 -1.58 16.11
N GLY A 10 -5.35 -1.73 16.83
CA GLY A 10 -6.67 -1.94 16.23
C GLY A 10 -7.13 -0.74 15.39
N LEU A 11 -6.95 0.49 15.89
CA LEU A 11 -7.29 1.72 15.18
C LEU A 11 -6.46 1.89 13.91
N LEU A 12 -5.13 1.73 14.01
CA LEU A 12 -4.24 1.80 12.85
C LEU A 12 -4.57 0.72 11.82
N GLY A 13 -4.87 -0.51 12.27
CA GLY A 13 -5.31 -1.59 11.37
C GLY A 13 -6.64 -1.28 10.66
N ILE A 14 -7.58 -0.62 11.32
CA ILE A 14 -8.83 -0.15 10.68
C ILE A 14 -8.53 0.95 9.66
N VAL A 15 -7.70 1.93 10.02
CA VAL A 15 -7.32 3.02 9.12
C VAL A 15 -6.66 2.47 7.86
N GLU A 16 -5.65 1.61 8.02
CA GLU A 16 -4.95 0.94 6.93
C GLU A 16 -5.92 0.12 6.06
N GLY A 17 -6.69 -0.78 6.67
CA GLY A 17 -7.61 -1.65 5.93
C GLY A 17 -8.70 -0.90 5.16
N LEU A 18 -9.13 0.26 5.65
CA LEU A 18 -10.11 1.10 4.94
C LEU A 18 -9.45 1.95 3.84
N THR A 19 -8.24 2.44 4.04
CA THR A 19 -7.64 3.46 3.16
C THR A 19 -6.71 2.90 2.10
N GLU A 20 -6.17 1.68 2.26
CA GLU A 20 -5.20 1.10 1.32
C GLU A 20 -5.77 0.88 -0.09
N PHE A 21 -7.05 0.50 -0.19
CA PHE A 21 -7.70 0.25 -1.48
C PHE A 21 -8.47 1.44 -2.02
N LEU A 22 -8.65 2.48 -1.21
CA LEU A 22 -9.27 3.73 -1.63
C LEU A 22 -8.17 4.67 -2.15
N PRO A 23 -8.44 5.46 -3.20
CA PRO A 23 -7.43 6.37 -3.74
C PRO A 23 -7.31 7.65 -2.88
N VAL A 24 -6.97 7.47 -1.60
CA VAL A 24 -6.95 8.52 -0.56
C VAL A 24 -5.62 8.57 0.24
N SER A 25 -4.63 7.74 -0.13
CA SER A 25 -3.32 7.59 0.52
C SER A 25 -3.37 7.10 1.98
N SER A 26 -3.23 5.78 2.17
CA SER A 26 -3.08 5.13 3.48
C SER A 26 -1.88 5.67 4.26
N THR A 27 -0.73 5.85 3.61
CA THR A 27 0.50 6.38 4.24
C THR A 27 0.29 7.74 4.89
N GLY A 28 -0.46 8.65 4.25
CA GLY A 28 -0.77 9.96 4.83
C GLY A 28 -1.66 9.85 6.07
N HIS A 29 -2.66 8.96 6.03
CA HIS A 29 -3.57 8.73 7.15
C HIS A 29 -2.87 8.10 8.35
N LEU A 30 -1.96 7.13 8.14
CA LEU A 30 -1.18 6.51 9.21
C LEU A 30 -0.23 7.50 9.89
N ILE A 31 0.48 8.34 9.12
CA ILE A 31 1.36 9.38 9.70
C ILE A 31 0.56 10.34 10.61
N LEU A 32 -0.65 10.73 10.19
CA LEU A 32 -1.53 11.58 11.00
C LEU A 32 -2.05 10.83 12.24
N ALA A 33 -2.50 9.58 12.08
CA ALA A 33 -3.01 8.76 13.17
C ALA A 33 -1.93 8.51 14.24
N ASP A 34 -0.71 8.17 13.85
CA ASP A 34 0.46 8.02 14.73
C ASP A 34 0.74 9.27 15.55
N SER A 35 0.66 10.44 14.90
CA SER A 35 0.89 11.73 15.53
C SER A 35 -0.22 12.06 16.54
N LEU A 36 -1.48 11.77 16.21
CA LEU A 36 -2.64 11.99 17.08
C LEU A 36 -2.68 11.04 18.28
N LEU A 37 -2.24 9.80 18.09
CA LEU A 37 -2.13 8.78 19.15
C LEU A 37 -0.88 8.96 20.02
N GLY A 38 0.05 9.85 19.64
CA GLY A 38 1.28 10.12 20.38
C GLY A 38 2.29 8.98 20.33
N ILE A 39 2.21 8.12 19.31
CA ILE A 39 3.06 6.92 19.14
C ILE A 39 4.05 7.04 17.98
N ALA A 40 4.07 8.19 17.30
CA ALA A 40 4.96 8.45 16.16
C ALA A 40 6.42 8.16 16.51
N GLY A 41 7.04 7.22 15.79
CA GLY A 41 8.42 6.84 16.01
C GLY A 41 8.91 5.76 15.03
N PRO A 42 10.17 5.32 15.16
CA PRO A 42 10.71 4.24 14.32
C PRO A 42 9.92 2.92 14.46
N GLU A 43 9.44 2.62 15.66
CA GLU A 43 8.65 1.40 15.95
C GLU A 43 7.26 1.45 15.29
N SER A 44 6.58 2.61 15.30
CA SER A 44 5.28 2.76 14.66
C SER A 44 5.38 2.62 13.14
N LYS A 45 6.44 3.16 12.52
CA LYS A 45 6.70 2.95 11.09
C LYS A 45 6.91 1.48 10.71
N LEU A 46 7.57 0.70 11.57
CA LEU A 46 7.70 -0.74 11.35
C LEU A 46 6.34 -1.43 11.46
N PHE A 47 5.53 -1.02 12.43
CA PHE A 47 4.17 -1.51 12.59
C PHE A 47 3.29 -1.20 11.37
N ASP A 48 3.33 0.03 10.84
CA ASP A 48 2.63 0.45 9.61
C ASP A 48 2.93 -0.47 8.43
N ILE A 49 4.21 -0.82 8.23
CA ILE A 49 4.64 -1.75 7.18
C ILE A 49 4.07 -3.16 7.42
N VAL A 50 3.99 -3.59 8.68
CA VAL A 50 3.45 -4.91 9.02
C VAL A 50 1.94 -4.99 8.80
N ILE A 51 1.18 -3.96 9.16
CA ILE A 51 -0.29 -3.97 8.97
C ILE A 51 -0.70 -3.89 7.49
N GLN A 52 0.11 -3.28 6.62
CA GLN A 52 -0.05 -3.34 5.16
C GLN A 52 -0.06 -4.78 4.63
N LEU A 53 0.72 -5.69 5.25
CA LEU A 53 0.65 -7.11 4.88
C LEU A 53 -0.74 -7.70 5.12
N GLY A 54 -1.45 -7.23 6.15
CA GLY A 54 -2.85 -7.61 6.39
C GLY A 54 -3.77 -7.20 5.25
N ALA A 55 -3.61 -5.98 4.73
CA ALA A 55 -4.34 -5.52 3.55
C ALA A 55 -3.99 -6.37 2.30
N ILE A 56 -2.71 -6.62 2.04
CA ILE A 56 -2.27 -7.50 0.93
C ILE A 56 -2.90 -8.89 1.05
N LEU A 57 -2.90 -9.48 2.25
CA LEU A 57 -3.52 -10.79 2.49
C LEU A 57 -5.03 -10.77 2.24
N ALA A 58 -5.73 -9.67 2.54
CA ALA A 58 -7.15 -9.51 2.21
C ALA A 58 -7.38 -9.60 0.69
N VAL A 59 -6.54 -8.94 -0.12
CA VAL A 59 -6.59 -9.05 -1.60
C VAL A 59 -6.28 -10.47 -2.05
N CYS A 60 -5.23 -11.09 -1.51
CA CYS A 60 -4.88 -12.48 -1.82
C CYS A 60 -6.04 -13.44 -1.53
N TRP A 61 -6.78 -13.22 -0.43
CA TRP A 61 -7.93 -14.04 -0.06
C TRP A 61 -9.15 -13.80 -0.95
N VAL A 62 -9.49 -12.54 -1.23
CA VAL A 62 -10.62 -12.15 -2.10
C VAL A 62 -10.42 -12.69 -3.50
N TYR A 63 -9.20 -12.56 -4.05
CA TYR A 63 -8.86 -13.01 -5.40
C TYR A 63 -8.18 -14.38 -5.46
N ARG A 64 -8.27 -15.18 -4.38
CA ARG A 64 -7.56 -16.48 -4.26
C ARG A 64 -7.79 -17.40 -5.46
N GLU A 65 -9.03 -17.51 -5.95
CA GLU A 65 -9.37 -18.37 -7.09
C GLU A 65 -8.76 -17.85 -8.39
N ARG A 66 -8.76 -16.53 -8.58
CA ARG A 66 -8.12 -15.92 -9.75
C ARG A 66 -6.61 -16.14 -9.74
N PHE A 67 -5.98 -16.02 -8.57
CA PHE A 67 -4.55 -16.26 -8.42
C PHE A 67 -4.20 -17.75 -8.58
N THR A 68 -4.99 -18.67 -8.03
CA THR A 68 -4.76 -20.11 -8.24
C THR A 68 -4.95 -20.51 -9.69
N HIS A 69 -5.99 -20.00 -10.37
CA HIS A 69 -6.17 -20.22 -11.81
C HIS A 69 -5.01 -19.67 -12.62
N ALA A 70 -4.58 -18.44 -12.35
CA ALA A 70 -3.43 -17.83 -13.03
C ALA A 70 -2.13 -18.64 -12.82
N ALA A 71 -1.91 -19.15 -11.59
CA ALA A 71 -0.74 -19.93 -11.25
C ALA A 71 -0.72 -21.32 -11.93
N LEU A 72 -1.85 -22.04 -11.90
CA LEU A 72 -1.97 -23.37 -12.52
C LEU A 72 -2.04 -23.29 -14.05
N GLY A 73 -2.61 -22.21 -14.60
CA GLY A 73 -2.77 -21.98 -16.02
C GLY A 73 -1.55 -21.37 -16.71
N LEU A 74 -0.47 -21.05 -15.98
CA LEU A 74 0.65 -20.26 -16.51
C LEU A 74 1.33 -20.90 -17.74
N THR A 75 1.39 -22.23 -17.81
CA THR A 75 2.04 -22.95 -18.93
C THR A 75 1.07 -23.42 -20.01
N SER A 76 -0.23 -23.54 -19.69
CA SER A 76 -1.19 -24.26 -20.53
C SER A 76 -2.39 -23.43 -20.97
N ASP A 77 -2.68 -22.31 -20.30
CA ASP A 77 -3.85 -21.47 -20.57
C ASP A 77 -3.43 -20.08 -21.07
N PRO A 78 -3.74 -19.73 -22.34
CA PRO A 78 -3.47 -18.42 -22.91
C PRO A 78 -4.11 -17.25 -22.13
N ILE A 79 -5.23 -17.47 -21.43
CA ILE A 79 -5.89 -16.42 -20.65
C ILE A 79 -5.07 -16.11 -19.40
N SER A 80 -4.66 -17.14 -18.67
CA SER A 80 -3.76 -17.02 -17.50
C SER A 80 -2.43 -16.37 -17.86
N GLN A 81 -1.83 -16.75 -19.00
CA GLN A 81 -0.60 -16.13 -19.51
C GLN A 81 -0.77 -14.64 -19.78
N ARG A 82 -1.86 -14.24 -20.46
CA ARG A 82 -2.16 -12.83 -20.72
C ARG A 82 -2.39 -12.05 -19.43
N PHE A 83 -3.09 -12.64 -18.46
CA PHE A 83 -3.30 -12.01 -17.16
C PHE A 83 -1.97 -11.74 -16.46
N VAL A 84 -1.10 -12.74 -16.35
CA VAL A 84 0.22 -12.58 -15.72
C VAL A 84 1.11 -11.60 -16.49
N ALA A 85 1.12 -11.67 -17.83
CA ALA A 85 1.86 -10.73 -18.66
C ALA A 85 1.39 -9.28 -18.43
N ASN A 86 0.08 -9.04 -18.37
CA ASN A 86 -0.48 -7.72 -18.09
C ASN A 86 -0.08 -7.20 -16.71
N VAL A 87 -0.10 -8.06 -15.68
CA VAL A 87 0.36 -7.70 -14.33
C VAL A 87 1.84 -7.32 -14.35
N VAL A 88 2.69 -8.12 -15.00
CA VAL A 88 4.12 -7.83 -15.13
C VAL A 88 4.35 -6.52 -15.87
N ILE A 89 3.68 -6.29 -17.00
CA ILE A 89 3.81 -5.04 -17.78
C ILE A 89 3.37 -3.82 -16.98
N ALA A 90 2.32 -3.93 -16.17
CA ALA A 90 1.86 -2.85 -15.30
C ALA A 90 2.81 -2.59 -14.12
N PHE A 91 3.39 -3.63 -13.55
CA PHE A 91 4.25 -3.56 -12.36
C PHE A 91 5.70 -3.15 -12.66
N LEU A 92 6.29 -3.72 -13.73
CA LEU A 92 7.73 -3.64 -13.99
C LEU A 92 8.26 -2.20 -14.13
N PRO A 93 7.59 -1.27 -14.85
CA PRO A 93 8.05 0.10 -14.96
C PRO A 93 8.13 0.79 -13.59
N ALA A 94 7.09 0.62 -12.76
CA ALA A 94 7.04 1.19 -11.42
C ALA A 94 8.12 0.59 -10.51
N ALA A 95 8.33 -0.73 -10.58
CA ALA A 95 9.37 -1.42 -9.81
C ALA A 95 10.79 -0.95 -10.18
N VAL A 96 11.08 -0.84 -11.49
CA VAL A 96 12.39 -0.40 -11.99
C VAL A 96 12.65 1.05 -11.58
N VAL A 97 11.69 1.96 -11.81
CA VAL A 97 11.83 3.37 -11.40
C VAL A 97 11.96 3.47 -9.88
N GLY A 98 11.15 2.73 -9.13
CA GLY A 98 11.18 2.71 -7.67
C GLY A 98 12.54 2.28 -7.11
N VAL A 99 13.14 1.22 -7.66
CA VAL A 99 14.47 0.75 -7.24
C VAL A 99 15.56 1.75 -7.62
N MET A 100 15.54 2.28 -8.85
CA MET A 100 16.56 3.22 -9.32
C MET A 100 16.49 4.58 -8.61
N ALA A 101 15.30 5.05 -8.27
CA ALA A 101 15.07 6.34 -7.64
C ALA A 101 14.88 6.27 -6.12
N HIS A 102 15.03 5.10 -5.48
CA HIS A 102 14.70 4.85 -4.07
C HIS A 102 15.23 5.91 -3.10
N ARG A 103 16.50 6.33 -3.27
CA ARG A 103 17.11 7.38 -2.43
C ARG A 103 16.43 8.74 -2.60
N ILE A 104 16.20 9.16 -3.84
CA ILE A 104 15.54 10.42 -4.17
C ILE A 104 14.10 10.41 -3.65
N ILE A 105 13.40 9.28 -3.80
CA ILE A 105 12.04 9.12 -3.29
C ILE A 105 12.03 9.31 -1.77
N LYS A 106 12.90 8.62 -1.03
CA LYS A 106 12.97 8.76 0.42
C LYS A 106 13.32 10.17 0.89
N GLU A 107 14.21 10.86 0.20
CA GLU A 107 14.70 12.18 0.62
C GLU A 107 13.76 13.32 0.25
N VAL A 108 13.09 13.24 -0.91
CA VAL A 108 12.32 14.35 -1.48
C VAL A 108 10.81 14.14 -1.37
N LEU A 109 10.33 12.92 -1.67
CA LEU A 109 8.90 12.64 -1.81
C LEU A 109 8.17 12.40 -0.48
N PHE A 110 8.89 12.07 0.59
CA PHE A 110 8.32 11.87 1.94
C PHE A 110 8.28 13.15 2.81
N SER A 111 8.45 14.33 2.21
CA SER A 111 8.20 15.59 2.94
C SER A 111 6.69 15.87 3.05
N PRO A 112 6.18 16.39 4.20
CA PRO A 112 4.75 16.64 4.39
C PRO A 112 4.12 17.50 3.30
N TRP A 113 4.85 18.49 2.80
CA TRP A 113 4.41 19.35 1.71
C TRP A 113 4.20 18.60 0.40
N VAL A 114 5.15 17.73 0.03
CA VAL A 114 5.05 16.93 -1.20
C VAL A 114 3.90 15.94 -1.12
N VAL A 115 3.69 15.30 0.03
CA VAL A 115 2.54 14.40 0.26
C VAL A 115 1.21 15.16 0.10
N ALA A 116 1.10 16.36 0.68
CA ALA A 116 -0.11 17.18 0.56
C ALA A 116 -0.41 17.58 -0.89
N VAL A 117 0.62 18.03 -1.64
CA VAL A 117 0.46 18.37 -3.05
C VAL A 117 0.08 17.13 -3.87
N ALA A 118 0.73 15.99 -3.63
CA ALA A 118 0.43 14.73 -4.32
C ALA A 118 -1.03 14.26 -4.08
N LEU A 119 -1.55 14.44 -2.86
CA LEU A 119 -2.95 14.17 -2.53
C LEU A 119 -3.93 15.04 -3.32
N ILE A 120 -3.65 16.35 -3.40
CA ILE A 120 -4.49 17.29 -4.15
C ILE A 120 -4.46 16.98 -5.65
N VAL A 121 -3.26 16.81 -6.21
CA VAL A 121 -3.08 16.50 -7.64
C VAL A 121 -3.70 15.16 -7.98
N GLY A 122 -3.48 14.13 -7.15
CA GLY A 122 -4.08 12.81 -7.32
C GLY A 122 -5.61 12.88 -7.28
N GLY A 123 -6.18 13.62 -6.32
CA GLY A 123 -7.63 13.86 -6.24
C GLY A 123 -8.19 14.54 -7.50
N ILE A 124 -7.51 15.56 -8.03
CA ILE A 124 -7.92 16.22 -9.28
C ILE A 124 -7.84 15.25 -10.47
N LEU A 125 -6.77 14.47 -10.59
CA LEU A 125 -6.61 13.51 -11.67
C LEU A 125 -7.67 12.40 -11.67
N ILE A 126 -8.22 12.04 -10.51
CA ILE A 126 -9.32 11.08 -10.40
C ILE A 126 -10.65 11.70 -10.86
N LEU A 127 -10.82 13.01 -10.71
CA LEU A 127 -12.05 13.72 -11.07
C LEU A 127 -12.19 14.00 -12.58
N ILE A 128 -11.07 14.06 -13.31
CA ILE A 128 -11.01 14.33 -14.75
C ILE A 128 -11.09 13.01 -15.53
#